data_AF-A0A8S9SS00-F1
#
_entry.id   AF-A0A8S9SS00-F1
#
_cell.length_a   1.000
_cell.length_b   1.000
_cell.length_c   1.000
_cell.angle_alpha   90.00
_cell.angle_beta   90.00
_cell.angle_gamma   90.00
#
_symmetry.space_group_name_H-M   'P 1'
#
loop_
_entity.id
_entity.type
_entity.pdbx_description
1 polymer ?
#
loop_
_entity_poly.entity_id
_entity_poly.type
_entity_poly.pdbx_seq_one_letter_code
_entity_poly.pdbx_strand_id
1 'polypeptide(L)'
;MEEHHCCFYSKMLSRFSISSFMLSLVIALVVRVRYVMYQCGKPFPKGASRSFTTLIVLGSGGHTAEMLSLLSVLRMDRFTPRFYIAAATDNMSLHKARSFEDSLADKPAVKEDSLQFTQIYRSREVGQSYVTSVWTTILATVHALWLMIRIRPQVCGKPFPKGASRSFTTLIVLGSGGHTAEMLSLLSVLRMDRFTPRFYIAAATDNMSLHKARSFEDSLADKPAVKEDSLQFTQIYRSREVGQSYVTSVWTTILATVHALWLMIRIRPQVILCNGPGTCIPLCVIAFLFKVVGIRWSSIFYVESVARVKKLSLSGLLLYRLRLADQFFVQWPQLQNKYPRAHYVGCLM
;
A
#
# COMPACT_ATOMS: atom_id res chain seq x y z
N MET A 1 55.28 -7.58 -14.55
CA MET A 1 54.24 -7.00 -15.43
C MET A 1 52.87 -7.69 -15.28
N GLU A 2 52.77 -8.85 -14.60
CA GLU A 2 51.53 -9.64 -14.51
C GLU A 2 50.54 -9.21 -13.42
N GLU A 3 50.99 -8.62 -12.30
CA GLU A 3 50.09 -8.21 -11.20
C GLU A 3 49.10 -7.10 -11.60
N HIS A 4 49.50 -6.19 -12.50
CA HIS A 4 48.64 -5.10 -12.96
C HIS A 4 47.50 -5.58 -13.87
N HIS A 5 47.70 -6.65 -14.64
CA HIS A 5 46.67 -7.22 -15.52
C HIS A 5 45.57 -7.96 -14.73
N CYS A 6 45.95 -8.67 -13.67
CA CYS A 6 45.00 -9.42 -12.84
C CYS A 6 44.09 -8.49 -12.02
N CYS A 7 44.64 -7.39 -11.49
CA CYS A 7 43.86 -6.38 -10.77
C CYS A 7 42.88 -5.62 -11.69
N PHE A 8 43.27 -5.36 -12.94
CA PHE A 8 42.40 -4.71 -13.92
C PHE A 8 41.23 -5.60 -14.34
N TYR A 9 41.48 -6.89 -14.59
CA TYR A 9 40.45 -7.85 -14.97
C TYR A 9 39.44 -8.09 -13.83
N SER A 10 39.92 -8.17 -12.58
CA SER A 10 39.07 -8.26 -11.38
C SER A 10 38.17 -7.03 -11.19
N LYS A 11 38.72 -5.81 -11.37
CA LYS A 11 37.93 -4.57 -11.33
C LYS A 11 36.92 -4.48 -12.48
N MET A 12 37.25 -4.99 -13.67
CA MET A 12 36.37 -4.99 -14.82
C MET A 12 35.20 -5.98 -14.66
N LEU A 13 35.47 -7.20 -14.18
CA LEU A 13 34.45 -8.21 -13.86
C LEU A 13 33.51 -7.74 -12.73
N SER A 14 34.04 -7.09 -11.70
CA SER A 14 33.25 -6.49 -10.62
C SER A 14 32.29 -5.41 -11.14
N ARG A 15 32.76 -4.50 -12.01
CA ARG A 15 31.89 -3.46 -12.61
C ARG A 15 30.82 -4.04 -13.53
N PHE A 16 31.13 -5.08 -14.31
CA PHE A 16 30.16 -5.78 -15.14
C PHE A 16 29.09 -6.49 -14.31
N SER A 17 29.47 -7.12 -13.21
CA SER A 17 28.54 -7.77 -12.28
C SER A 17 27.61 -6.77 -11.60
N ILE A 18 28.14 -5.63 -11.15
CA ILE A 18 27.34 -4.54 -10.57
C ILE A 18 26.38 -3.94 -11.61
N SER A 19 26.84 -3.72 -12.84
CA SER A 19 26.00 -3.18 -13.92
C SER A 19 24.87 -4.14 -14.29
N SER A 20 25.16 -5.44 -14.41
CA SER A 20 24.16 -6.49 -14.67
C SER A 20 23.14 -6.61 -13.54
N PHE A 21 23.60 -6.52 -12.28
CA PHE A 21 22.73 -6.51 -11.11
C PHE A 21 21.79 -5.29 -11.11
N MET A 22 22.31 -4.09 -11.37
CA MET A 22 21.51 -2.87 -11.48
C MET A 22 20.49 -2.95 -12.61
N LEU A 23 20.87 -3.51 -13.76
CA LEU A 23 19.96 -3.71 -14.88
C LEU A 23 18.82 -4.69 -14.53
N SER A 24 19.13 -5.82 -13.88
CA SER A 24 18.12 -6.78 -13.44
C SER A 24 17.16 -6.20 -12.38
N LEU A 25 17.66 -5.38 -11.47
CA LEU A 25 16.84 -4.64 -10.50
C LEU A 25 15.89 -3.66 -11.19
N VAL A 26 16.37 -2.93 -12.20
CA VAL A 26 15.53 -2.01 -13.01
C VAL A 26 14.46 -2.79 -13.77
N ILE A 27 14.81 -3.93 -14.38
CA ILE A 27 13.84 -4.79 -15.07
C ILE A 27 12.78 -5.30 -14.09
N ALA A 28 13.18 -5.79 -12.91
CA ALA A 28 12.26 -6.25 -11.87
C ALA A 28 11.33 -5.12 -11.40
N LEU A 29 11.85 -3.90 -11.25
CA LEU A 29 11.06 -2.72 -10.90
C LEU A 29 10.04 -2.38 -12.01
N VAL A 30 10.46 -2.38 -13.28
CA VAL A 30 9.57 -2.11 -14.42
C VAL A 30 8.47 -3.17 -14.52
N VAL A 31 8.80 -4.44 -14.37
CA VAL A 31 7.82 -5.55 -14.32
C VAL A 31 6.86 -5.34 -13.15
N ARG A 32 7.36 -4.95 -11.97
CA ARG A 32 6.53 -4.66 -10.80
C ARG A 32 5.58 -3.49 -11.03
N VAL A 33 6.07 -2.39 -11.59
CA VAL A 33 5.26 -1.22 -11.93
C VAL A 33 4.16 -1.61 -12.93
N ARG A 34 4.52 -2.33 -14.01
CA ARG A 34 3.53 -2.80 -15.00
C ARG A 34 2.50 -3.76 -14.38
N TYR A 35 2.93 -4.66 -13.50
CA TYR A 35 2.02 -5.55 -12.77
C TYR A 35 1.05 -4.76 -11.89
N VAL A 36 1.52 -3.75 -11.16
CA VAL A 36 0.67 -2.89 -10.33
C VAL A 36 -0.30 -2.08 -11.20
N MET A 37 0.15 -1.50 -12.31
CA MET A 37 -0.71 -0.81 -13.28
C MET A 37 -1.76 -1.75 -13.92
N TYR A 38 -1.46 -3.03 -14.06
CA TYR A 38 -2.39 -4.04 -14.57
C TYR A 38 -3.42 -4.45 -13.52
N GLN A 39 -3.04 -4.45 -12.24
CA GLN A 39 -3.96 -4.73 -11.13
C GLN A 39 -4.84 -3.53 -10.76
N CYS A 40 -4.34 -2.30 -10.93
CA CYS A 40 -5.14 -1.08 -10.79
C CYS A 40 -6.23 -1.03 -11.87
N GLY A 41 -7.48 -0.86 -11.45
CA GLY A 41 -8.65 -0.88 -12.34
C GLY A 41 -9.38 -2.22 -12.41
N LYS A 42 -8.84 -3.30 -11.81
CA LYS A 42 -9.61 -4.54 -11.65
C LYS A 42 -10.58 -4.42 -10.48
N PRO A 43 -11.81 -4.96 -10.59
CA PRO A 43 -12.75 -4.98 -9.47
C PRO A 43 -12.13 -5.71 -8.28
N PHE A 44 -12.39 -5.21 -7.07
CA PHE A 44 -11.96 -5.87 -5.84
C PHE A 44 -12.47 -7.33 -5.88
N PRO A 45 -11.61 -8.33 -5.62
CA PRO A 45 -12.05 -9.71 -5.57
C PRO A 45 -13.16 -9.84 -4.52
N LYS A 46 -14.38 -10.12 -5.01
CA LYS A 46 -15.56 -10.32 -4.16
C LYS A 46 -15.33 -11.50 -3.23
N GLY A 47 -15.71 -11.32 -1.98
CA GLY A 47 -15.82 -12.29 -0.89
C GLY A 47 -15.19 -13.68 -1.11
N ALA A 48 -14.06 -13.93 -0.45
CA ALA A 48 -13.74 -15.23 0.08
C ALA A 48 -13.07 -15.02 1.45
N SER A 49 -13.43 -15.81 2.46
CA SER A 49 -12.63 -15.95 3.67
C SER A 49 -11.19 -16.22 3.21
N ARG A 50 -10.29 -15.25 3.38
CA ARG A 50 -8.91 -15.40 2.92
C ARG A 50 -8.16 -15.99 4.10
N SER A 51 -7.80 -17.26 3.99
CA SER A 51 -6.74 -17.79 4.81
C SER A 51 -5.47 -16.97 4.55
N PHE A 52 -4.77 -16.62 5.62
CA PHE A 52 -3.55 -15.83 5.55
C PHE A 52 -2.36 -16.76 5.37
N THR A 53 -1.53 -16.47 4.37
CA THR A 53 -0.22 -17.10 4.25
C THR A 53 0.66 -16.62 5.40
N THR A 54 1.02 -17.52 6.30
CA THR A 54 1.70 -17.18 7.56
C THR A 54 3.11 -17.75 7.57
N LEU A 55 4.07 -16.89 7.88
CA LEU A 55 5.45 -17.26 8.14
C LEU A 55 5.68 -17.26 9.64
N ILE A 56 6.10 -18.40 10.18
CA ILE A 56 6.36 -18.61 11.61
C ILE A 56 7.88 -18.79 11.76
N VAL A 57 8.52 -17.84 12.42
CA VAL A 57 9.96 -17.89 12.70
C VAL A 57 10.15 -18.42 14.12
N LEU A 58 10.82 -19.56 14.23
CA LEU A 58 11.13 -20.21 15.50
C LEU A 58 12.49 -19.75 16.01
N GLY A 59 12.54 -19.35 17.28
CA GLY A 59 13.79 -19.14 18.00
C GLY A 59 14.47 -20.47 18.36
N SER A 60 15.53 -20.41 19.17
CA SER A 60 16.18 -21.61 19.72
C SER A 60 15.85 -21.82 21.19
N GLY A 61 15.57 -23.08 21.58
CA GLY A 61 15.35 -23.46 22.97
C GLY A 61 14.00 -22.99 23.53
N GLY A 62 14.04 -22.13 24.57
CA GLY A 62 12.85 -21.65 25.29
C GLY A 62 11.91 -20.78 24.42
N HIS A 63 12.47 -19.96 23.54
CA HIS A 63 11.68 -19.12 22.62
C HIS A 63 10.83 -19.93 21.63
N THR A 64 11.27 -21.15 21.29
CA THR A 64 10.47 -22.08 20.48
C THR A 64 9.22 -22.50 21.24
N ALA A 65 9.34 -22.81 22.53
CA ALA A 65 8.22 -23.24 23.36
C ALA A 65 7.20 -22.10 23.55
N GLU A 66 7.68 -20.88 23.79
CA GLU A 66 6.83 -19.67 23.87
C GLU A 66 6.06 -19.44 22.57
N MET A 67 6.73 -19.55 21.41
CA MET A 67 6.10 -19.38 20.11
C MET A 67 5.04 -20.46 19.84
N LEU A 68 5.32 -21.72 20.15
CA LEU A 68 4.34 -22.81 19.99
C LEU A 68 3.14 -22.65 20.94
N SER A 69 3.37 -22.18 22.18
CA SER A 69 2.29 -21.84 23.11
C SER A 69 1.44 -20.65 22.64
N LEU A 70 2.02 -19.72 21.88
CA LEU A 70 1.26 -18.63 21.27
C LEU A 70 0.42 -19.14 20.10
N LEU A 71 0.98 -20.05 19.30
CA LEU A 71 0.29 -20.66 18.18
C LEU A 71 -0.89 -21.54 18.62
N SER A 72 -0.83 -22.18 19.79
CA SER A 72 -1.95 -22.99 20.30
C SER A 72 -3.20 -22.15 20.64
N VAL A 73 -3.02 -20.89 21.03
CA VAL A 73 -4.12 -19.95 21.37
C VAL A 73 -4.70 -19.29 20.12
N LEU A 74 -3.92 -19.22 19.04
CA LEU A 74 -4.34 -18.61 17.79
C LEU A 74 -5.26 -19.54 16.98
N ARG A 75 -6.28 -18.95 16.33
CA ARG A 75 -7.19 -19.66 15.41
C ARG A 75 -6.48 -20.08 14.12
N MET A 76 -5.84 -21.26 14.17
CA MET A 76 -4.98 -21.84 13.13
C MET A 76 -5.72 -22.13 11.80
N ASP A 77 -7.02 -22.34 11.83
CA ASP A 77 -7.92 -22.52 10.67
C ASP A 77 -7.83 -21.36 9.66
N ARG A 78 -7.49 -20.15 10.12
CA ARG A 78 -7.40 -18.95 9.27
C ARG A 78 -6.01 -18.67 8.73
N PHE A 79 -5.00 -19.43 9.14
CA PHE A 79 -3.60 -19.19 8.80
C PHE A 79 -3.09 -20.36 7.95
N THR A 80 -3.52 -20.45 6.70
CA THR A 80 -3.09 -21.47 5.73
C THR A 80 -2.82 -20.82 4.38
N PRO A 81 -1.71 -21.14 3.69
CA PRO A 81 -0.63 -22.07 4.05
C PRO A 81 0.35 -21.53 5.13
N ARG A 82 1.00 -22.44 5.87
CA ARG A 82 1.93 -22.17 6.99
C ARG A 82 3.37 -22.54 6.60
N PHE A 83 4.28 -21.61 6.84
CA PHE A 83 5.70 -21.80 6.58
C PHE A 83 6.47 -21.66 7.90
N TYR A 84 7.11 -22.75 8.34
CA TYR A 84 7.94 -22.76 9.53
C TYR A 84 9.41 -22.56 9.15
N ILE A 85 10.03 -21.53 9.73
CA ILE A 85 11.46 -21.25 9.58
C ILE A 85 12.16 -21.47 10.92
N ALA A 86 13.23 -22.25 10.92
CA ALA A 86 14.15 -22.36 12.05
C ALA A 86 15.60 -22.13 11.60
N ALA A 87 16.48 -21.81 12.54
CA ALA A 87 17.90 -21.70 12.25
C ALA A 87 18.46 -23.06 11.77
N ALA A 88 19.38 -23.05 10.81
CA ALA A 88 20.04 -24.27 10.30
C ALA A 88 20.74 -25.09 11.40
N THR A 89 21.14 -24.44 12.48
CA THR A 89 21.78 -25.07 13.65
C THR A 89 20.78 -25.67 14.65
N ASP A 90 19.48 -25.53 14.44
CA ASP A 90 18.44 -25.92 15.41
C ASP A 90 17.41 -26.90 14.81
N ASN A 91 17.81 -28.17 14.77
CA ASN A 91 16.96 -29.27 14.33
C ASN A 91 15.87 -29.63 15.34
N MET A 92 16.10 -29.36 16.63
CA MET A 92 15.16 -29.67 17.71
C MET A 92 13.89 -28.83 17.60
N SER A 93 14.03 -27.55 17.23
CA SER A 93 12.89 -26.65 17.06
C SER A 93 11.97 -27.04 15.88
N LEU A 94 12.53 -27.54 14.79
CA LEU A 94 11.73 -28.06 13.67
C LEU A 94 10.97 -29.33 14.06
N HIS A 95 11.59 -30.22 14.84
CA HIS A 95 10.92 -31.42 15.32
C HIS A 95 9.75 -31.09 16.25
N LYS A 96 9.91 -30.09 17.13
CA LYS A 96 8.83 -29.59 17.99
C LYS A 96 7.66 -28.97 17.21
N ALA A 97 7.96 -28.25 16.13
CA ALA A 97 6.93 -27.68 15.27
C ALA A 97 6.16 -28.76 14.48
N ARG A 98 6.84 -29.84 14.06
CA ARG A 98 6.17 -31.00 13.45
C ARG A 98 5.23 -31.68 14.44
N SER A 99 5.71 -32.02 15.64
CA SER A 99 4.86 -32.63 16.68
C SER A 99 3.66 -31.75 17.06
N PHE A 100 3.82 -30.42 17.01
CA PHE A 100 2.72 -29.48 17.24
C PHE A 100 1.67 -29.56 16.12
N GLU A 101 2.08 -29.56 14.87
CA GLU A 101 1.15 -29.68 13.73
C GLU A 101 0.47 -31.05 13.66
N ASP A 102 1.19 -32.12 14.00
CA ASP A 102 0.63 -33.47 14.13
C ASP A 102 -0.47 -33.50 15.22
N SER A 103 -0.28 -32.78 16.32
CA SER A 103 -1.31 -32.65 17.38
C SER A 103 -2.53 -31.82 16.96
N LEU A 104 -2.41 -30.99 15.92
CA LEU A 104 -3.52 -30.21 15.35
C LEU A 104 -4.27 -30.95 14.22
N ALA A 105 -3.63 -31.92 13.57
CA ALA A 105 -4.16 -32.64 12.41
C ALA A 105 -5.34 -33.60 12.73
N ASP A 106 -5.62 -33.87 14.01
CA ASP A 106 -6.80 -34.63 14.47
C ASP A 106 -8.14 -33.88 14.25
N LYS A 107 -8.12 -32.66 13.70
CA LYS A 107 -9.29 -31.92 13.18
C LYS A 107 -9.02 -31.52 11.71
N PRO A 108 -10.03 -31.59 10.84
CA PRO A 108 -9.94 -32.24 9.54
C PRO A 108 -8.94 -31.60 8.55
N ALA A 109 -8.16 -32.49 7.92
CA ALA A 109 -7.56 -32.40 6.57
C ALA A 109 -6.91 -31.07 6.16
N VAL A 110 -5.78 -30.74 6.79
CA VAL A 110 -4.81 -29.82 6.18
C VAL A 110 -3.98 -30.63 5.16
N LYS A 111 -4.15 -30.35 3.87
CA LYS A 111 -3.36 -30.98 2.79
C LYS A 111 -1.87 -30.70 3.00
N GLU A 112 -1.02 -31.73 2.88
CA GLU A 112 0.45 -31.65 3.02
C GLU A 112 1.09 -30.53 2.19
N ASP A 113 0.51 -30.15 1.05
CA ASP A 113 0.97 -29.05 0.19
C ASP A 113 0.94 -27.64 0.86
N SER A 114 0.28 -27.51 2.01
CA SER A 114 0.11 -26.22 2.70
C SER A 114 1.07 -26.01 3.87
N LEU A 115 1.97 -26.96 4.12
CA LEU A 115 2.89 -26.98 5.26
C LEU A 115 4.33 -27.15 4.76
N GLN A 116 5.16 -26.13 4.95
CA GLN A 116 6.56 -26.18 4.53
C GLN A 116 7.52 -25.80 5.67
N PHE A 117 8.49 -26.66 5.92
CA PHE A 117 9.57 -26.43 6.88
C PHE A 117 10.84 -26.03 6.13
N THR A 118 11.41 -24.88 6.46
CA THR A 118 12.63 -24.35 5.81
C THR A 118 13.66 -23.94 6.85
N GLN A 119 14.93 -24.16 6.56
CA GLN A 119 16.03 -23.70 7.41
C GLN A 119 16.57 -22.36 6.91
N ILE A 120 16.96 -21.48 7.84
CA ILE A 120 17.60 -20.20 7.54
C ILE A 120 18.97 -20.10 8.22
N TYR A 121 19.92 -19.45 7.56
CA TYR A 121 21.22 -19.14 8.16
C TYR A 121 21.07 -18.16 9.33
N ARG A 122 21.82 -18.41 10.39
CA ARG A 122 21.88 -17.52 11.54
C ARG A 122 22.69 -16.28 11.17
N SER A 123 22.18 -15.11 11.52
CA SER A 123 22.86 -13.82 11.29
C SER A 123 24.24 -13.77 11.96
N ARG A 124 24.33 -14.31 13.19
CA ARG A 124 25.58 -14.44 13.95
C ARG A 124 25.56 -15.74 14.76
N GLU A 125 26.67 -16.46 14.79
CA GLU A 125 26.85 -17.66 15.62
C GLU A 125 27.27 -17.30 17.06
N VAL A 126 26.95 -18.19 18.01
CA VAL A 126 27.30 -17.99 19.42
C VAL A 126 28.83 -18.08 19.54
N GLY A 127 29.47 -16.99 19.99
CA GLY A 127 30.93 -16.89 20.10
C GLY A 127 31.65 -16.27 18.88
N GLN A 128 30.92 -15.94 17.81
CA GLN A 128 31.53 -15.33 16.62
C GLN A 128 31.97 -13.87 16.87
N SER A 129 33.14 -13.51 16.34
CA SER A 129 33.66 -12.13 16.37
C SER A 129 32.74 -11.14 15.64
N TYR A 130 32.69 -9.89 16.09
CA TYR A 130 31.85 -8.86 15.45
C TYR A 130 32.26 -8.62 13.98
N VAL A 131 33.54 -8.73 13.65
CA VAL A 131 34.05 -8.50 12.29
C VAL A 131 33.60 -9.61 11.34
N THR A 132 33.73 -10.88 11.73
CA THR A 132 33.29 -12.00 10.90
C THR A 132 31.76 -12.10 10.81
N SER A 133 31.03 -11.53 11.78
CA SER A 133 29.56 -11.49 11.77
C SER A 133 28.97 -10.59 10.68
N VAL A 134 29.73 -9.61 10.16
CA VAL A 134 29.28 -8.74 9.06
C VAL A 134 29.04 -9.54 7.78
N TRP A 135 29.87 -10.54 7.51
CA TRP A 135 29.70 -11.37 6.31
C TRP A 135 28.52 -12.34 6.45
N THR A 136 28.36 -12.95 7.63
CA THR A 136 27.25 -13.88 7.90
C THR A 136 25.91 -13.18 7.99
N THR A 137 25.86 -11.95 8.53
CA THR A 137 24.67 -11.09 8.49
C THR A 137 24.26 -10.77 7.06
N ILE A 138 25.20 -10.39 6.17
CA ILE A 138 24.89 -10.12 4.76
C ILE A 138 24.32 -11.37 4.08
N LEU A 139 24.97 -12.52 4.21
CA LEU A 139 24.47 -13.80 3.66
C LEU A 139 23.09 -14.17 4.20
N ALA A 140 22.87 -14.04 5.51
CA ALA A 140 21.58 -14.30 6.14
C ALA A 140 20.49 -13.34 5.64
N THR A 141 20.82 -12.06 5.41
CA THR A 141 19.86 -11.07 4.88
C THR A 141 19.49 -11.36 3.43
N VAL A 142 20.45 -11.76 2.59
CA VAL A 142 20.19 -12.16 1.19
C VAL A 142 19.31 -13.41 1.15
N HIS A 143 19.60 -14.41 1.98
CA HIS A 143 18.81 -15.64 2.07
C HIS A 143 17.40 -15.36 2.63
N ALA A 144 17.28 -14.50 3.64
CA ALA A 144 16.00 -14.04 4.18
C ALA A 144 15.19 -13.29 3.11
N LEU A 145 15.82 -12.42 2.33
CA LEU A 145 15.18 -11.67 1.25
C LEU A 145 14.67 -12.61 0.15
N TRP A 146 15.47 -13.61 -0.24
CA TRP A 146 15.06 -14.64 -1.19
C TRP A 146 13.85 -15.44 -0.68
N LEU A 147 13.87 -15.87 0.58
CA LEU A 147 12.73 -16.56 1.22
C LEU A 147 11.48 -15.67 1.27
N MET A 148 11.62 -14.38 1.59
CA MET A 148 10.52 -13.41 1.58
C MET A 148 9.91 -13.25 0.18
N ILE A 149 10.73 -13.23 -0.87
CA ILE A 149 10.27 -13.13 -2.27
C ILE A 149 9.58 -14.43 -2.71
N ARG A 150 10.08 -15.59 -2.27
CA ARG A 150 9.53 -16.92 -2.59
C ARG A 150 8.20 -17.18 -1.88
N ILE A 151 8.17 -16.99 -0.57
CA ILE A 151 7.01 -17.28 0.30
C ILE A 151 5.93 -16.21 0.16
N ARG A 152 6.30 -14.96 -0.18
CA ARG A 152 5.41 -13.79 -0.25
C ARG A 152 4.45 -13.73 0.95
N PRO A 153 4.95 -13.81 2.19
CA PRO A 153 4.10 -13.78 3.36
C PRO A 153 3.26 -12.50 3.33
N GLN A 154 1.97 -12.62 3.62
CA GLN A 154 1.12 -11.44 3.67
C GLN A 154 1.56 -10.62 4.88
N VAL A 155 2.18 -9.46 4.64
CA VAL A 155 2.49 -8.50 5.70
C VAL A 155 1.17 -8.02 6.26
N CYS A 156 0.78 -8.56 7.41
CA CYS A 156 -0.40 -8.16 8.13
C CYS A 156 -0.15 -6.79 8.80
N GLY A 157 -0.07 -5.73 7.98
CA GLY A 157 -0.54 -4.43 8.45
C GLY A 157 -2.01 -4.60 8.80
N LYS A 158 -2.45 -4.03 9.94
CA LYS A 158 -3.79 -4.18 10.55
C LYS A 158 -4.77 -4.91 9.62
N PRO A 159 -5.09 -6.20 9.85
CA PRO A 159 -5.92 -6.97 8.93
C PRO A 159 -7.18 -6.17 8.63
N PHE A 160 -7.52 -6.00 7.35
CA PHE A 160 -8.84 -5.52 6.93
C PHE A 160 -9.86 -6.48 7.53
N PRO A 161 -10.56 -6.11 8.59
CA PRO A 161 -11.39 -7.08 9.28
C PRO A 161 -12.77 -6.99 8.68
N LYS A 162 -13.24 -8.18 8.36
CA LYS A 162 -14.52 -8.41 7.75
C LYS A 162 -15.57 -8.50 8.86
N GLY A 163 -16.59 -7.67 8.75
CA GLY A 163 -17.73 -7.63 9.66
C GLY A 163 -18.59 -6.41 9.34
N ALA A 164 -19.91 -6.56 9.35
CA ALA A 164 -20.92 -5.69 8.75
C ALA A 164 -21.12 -4.29 9.41
N SER A 165 -20.14 -3.81 10.17
CA SER A 165 -20.08 -2.42 10.62
C SER A 165 -18.62 -2.03 10.75
N ARG A 166 -18.01 -1.60 9.63
CA ARG A 166 -16.70 -0.97 9.70
C ARG A 166 -16.63 0.26 8.84
N SER A 167 -16.10 1.28 9.48
CA SER A 167 -15.83 2.56 8.91
C SER A 167 -14.41 2.57 8.32
N PHE A 168 -14.28 3.07 7.09
CA PHE A 168 -13.02 3.18 6.38
C PHE A 168 -12.41 4.55 6.64
N THR A 169 -11.13 4.57 7.01
CA THR A 169 -10.39 5.84 7.11
C THR A 169 -10.32 6.47 5.72
N THR A 170 -10.96 7.63 5.58
CA THR A 170 -11.22 8.23 4.28
C THR A 170 -10.54 9.59 4.17
N LEU A 171 -9.73 9.75 3.14
CA LEU A 171 -9.10 11.01 2.76
C LEU A 171 -9.94 11.66 1.66
N ILE A 172 -10.43 12.87 1.91
CA ILE A 172 -11.26 13.63 1.00
C ILE A 172 -10.45 14.83 0.54
N VAL A 173 -10.13 14.89 -0.75
CA VAL A 173 -9.37 16.00 -1.33
C VAL A 173 -10.35 17.01 -1.93
N LEU A 174 -10.39 18.19 -1.32
CA LEU A 174 -11.19 19.33 -1.76
C LEU A 174 -10.41 20.15 -2.79
N GLY A 175 -11.07 20.47 -3.90
CA GLY A 175 -10.63 21.53 -4.80
C GLY A 175 -11.23 22.88 -4.38
N SER A 176 -10.75 23.97 -4.98
CA SER A 176 -11.28 25.32 -4.73
C SER A 176 -12.54 25.61 -5.53
N GLY A 177 -13.53 26.27 -4.92
CA GLY A 177 -14.73 26.76 -5.58
C GLY A 177 -15.72 25.67 -5.97
N GLY A 178 -16.00 25.52 -7.28
CA GLY A 178 -16.98 24.56 -7.79
C GLY A 178 -16.63 23.09 -7.49
N HIS A 179 -15.34 22.74 -7.48
CA HIS A 179 -14.90 21.39 -7.12
C HIS A 179 -15.19 21.03 -5.65
N THR A 180 -15.18 22.01 -4.75
CA THR A 180 -15.60 21.80 -3.35
C THR A 180 -17.08 21.43 -3.32
N ALA A 181 -17.93 22.19 -4.02
CA ALA A 181 -19.37 21.97 -4.04
C ALA A 181 -19.72 20.61 -4.63
N GLU A 182 -19.07 20.22 -5.74
CA GLU A 182 -19.22 18.89 -6.32
C GLU A 182 -18.81 17.77 -5.34
N MET A 183 -17.70 17.94 -4.62
CA MET A 183 -17.27 16.94 -3.63
C MET A 183 -18.25 16.84 -2.45
N LEU A 184 -18.75 17.96 -1.93
CA LEU A 184 -19.72 17.96 -0.84
C LEU A 184 -21.07 17.35 -1.28
N SER A 185 -21.53 17.64 -2.50
CA SER A 185 -22.73 17.00 -3.06
C SER A 185 -22.54 15.48 -3.19
N LEU A 186 -21.39 15.02 -3.70
CA LEU A 186 -21.04 13.60 -3.74
C LEU A 186 -21.08 12.95 -2.34
N LEU A 187 -20.54 13.62 -1.32
CA LEU A 187 -20.54 13.12 0.05
C LEU A 187 -21.96 13.08 0.65
N SER A 188 -22.88 13.94 0.23
CA SER A 188 -24.26 13.92 0.72
C SER A 188 -25.03 12.65 0.30
N VAL A 189 -24.72 12.11 -0.88
CA VAL A 189 -25.34 10.89 -1.42
C VAL A 189 -24.62 9.63 -0.92
N LEU A 190 -23.34 9.75 -0.57
CA LEU A 190 -22.55 8.64 -0.06
C LEU A 190 -22.96 8.27 1.37
N ARG A 191 -22.96 6.97 1.65
CA ARG A 191 -23.18 6.41 3.00
C ARG A 191 -22.04 6.73 3.96
N MET A 192 -22.08 7.91 4.58
CA MET A 192 -21.05 8.47 5.48
C MET A 192 -20.78 7.62 6.72
N ASP A 193 -21.76 6.83 7.16
CA ASP A 193 -21.65 5.87 8.29
C ASP A 193 -20.48 4.89 8.11
N ARG A 194 -20.12 4.60 6.85
CA ARG A 194 -19.04 3.67 6.51
C ARG A 194 -17.69 4.33 6.28
N PHE A 195 -17.54 5.64 6.42
CA PHE A 195 -16.32 6.36 6.02
C PHE A 195 -15.66 7.15 7.15
N THR A 196 -15.74 6.70 8.39
CA THR A 196 -15.06 7.31 9.55
C THR A 196 -13.76 6.57 9.96
N PRO A 197 -12.70 7.25 10.40
CA PRO A 197 -12.50 8.71 10.47
C PRO A 197 -12.29 9.36 9.10
N ARG A 198 -12.73 10.62 8.97
CA ARG A 198 -12.68 11.44 7.73
C ARG A 198 -11.62 12.52 7.87
N PHE A 199 -10.80 12.64 6.83
CA PHE A 199 -9.74 13.62 6.74
C PHE A 199 -9.99 14.50 5.53
N TYR A 200 -10.34 15.75 5.77
CA TYR A 200 -10.54 16.75 4.73
C TYR A 200 -9.24 17.48 4.45
N ILE A 201 -8.79 17.44 3.19
CA ILE A 201 -7.62 18.17 2.72
C ILE A 201 -8.05 19.25 1.74
N ALA A 202 -7.63 20.50 1.98
CA ALA A 202 -7.73 21.58 1.02
C ALA A 202 -6.37 22.23 0.76
N ALA A 203 -6.26 22.97 -0.34
CA ALA A 203 -5.05 23.75 -0.60
C ALA A 203 -4.82 24.80 0.50
N ALA A 204 -3.56 25.06 0.85
CA ALA A 204 -3.21 26.10 1.84
C ALA A 204 -3.69 27.51 1.45
N THR A 205 -3.81 27.77 0.13
CA THR A 205 -4.35 29.01 -0.41
C THR A 205 -5.88 29.09 -0.40
N ASP A 206 -6.57 28.04 0.05
CA ASP A 206 -8.02 27.91 -0.02
C ASP A 206 -8.64 27.75 1.37
N ASN A 207 -8.84 28.89 2.03
CA ASN A 207 -9.41 28.94 3.38
C ASN A 207 -10.93 28.69 3.39
N MET A 208 -11.63 28.94 2.28
CA MET A 208 -13.09 28.78 2.24
C MET A 208 -13.52 27.32 2.15
N SER A 209 -12.77 26.47 1.44
CA SER A 209 -13.17 25.08 1.25
C SER A 209 -13.22 24.27 2.54
N LEU A 210 -12.28 24.51 3.47
CA LEU A 210 -12.32 23.87 4.79
C LEU A 210 -13.49 24.37 5.63
N HIS A 211 -13.82 25.66 5.55
CA HIS A 211 -14.99 26.20 6.24
C HIS A 211 -16.30 25.59 5.72
N LYS A 212 -16.43 25.45 4.38
CA LYS A 212 -17.60 24.78 3.77
C LYS A 212 -17.72 23.31 4.16
N ALA A 213 -16.60 22.60 4.28
CA ALA A 213 -16.59 21.21 4.73
C ALA A 213 -16.98 21.08 6.21
N ARG A 214 -16.56 22.02 7.07
CA ARG A 214 -17.01 22.10 8.47
C ARG A 214 -18.51 22.31 8.56
N SER A 215 -19.04 23.35 7.91
CA SER A 215 -20.49 23.60 7.92
C SER A 215 -21.32 22.43 7.37
N PHE A 216 -20.76 21.68 6.41
CA PHE A 216 -21.40 20.48 5.89
C PHE A 216 -21.43 19.34 6.94
N GLU A 217 -20.32 19.09 7.63
CA GLU A 217 -20.28 18.11 8.72
C GLU A 217 -21.18 18.51 9.91
N ASP A 218 -21.23 19.81 10.24
CA ASP A 218 -22.13 20.33 11.27
C ASP A 218 -23.61 20.08 10.91
N SER A 219 -23.98 20.25 9.63
CA SER A 219 -25.33 19.94 9.14
C SER A 219 -25.67 18.43 9.15
N LEU A 220 -24.65 17.56 9.19
CA LEU A 220 -24.80 16.11 9.28
C LEU A 220 -24.85 15.60 10.73
N ALA A 221 -24.39 16.40 11.70
CA ALA A 221 -24.21 16.02 13.09
C ALA A 221 -25.52 15.86 13.90
N ASP A 222 -26.68 16.22 13.33
CA ASP A 222 -28.02 15.91 13.88
C ASP A 222 -28.37 14.40 13.83
N LYS A 223 -27.46 13.55 13.36
CA LYS A 223 -27.51 12.07 13.43
C LYS A 223 -26.27 11.54 14.17
N PRO A 224 -26.38 10.42 14.91
CA PRO A 224 -25.75 10.25 16.22
C PRO A 224 -24.22 10.31 16.18
N ALA A 225 -23.68 11.19 17.03
CA ALA A 225 -22.36 11.15 17.67
C ALA A 225 -21.19 10.61 16.83
N VAL A 226 -20.84 11.32 15.76
CA VAL A 226 -19.50 11.23 15.20
C VAL A 226 -18.56 11.94 16.18
N LYS A 227 -17.78 11.17 16.96
CA LYS A 227 -16.79 11.72 17.89
C LYS A 227 -15.89 12.71 17.16
N GLU A 228 -15.69 13.92 17.70
CA GLU A 228 -14.83 14.99 17.13
C GLU A 228 -13.45 14.47 16.73
N ASP A 229 -12.92 13.49 17.46
CA ASP A 229 -11.63 12.84 17.22
C ASP A 229 -11.53 12.09 15.87
N SER A 230 -12.67 11.91 15.18
CA SER A 230 -12.76 11.22 13.89
C SER A 230 -12.85 12.17 12.69
N LEU A 231 -12.86 13.49 12.91
CA LEU A 231 -12.92 14.52 11.88
C LEU A 231 -11.65 15.38 11.95
N GLN A 232 -10.82 15.34 10.92
CA GLN A 232 -9.62 16.18 10.85
C GLN A 232 -9.60 17.00 9.56
N PHE A 233 -9.31 18.28 9.72
CA PHE A 233 -9.16 19.24 8.62
C PHE A 233 -7.68 19.60 8.51
N THR A 234 -7.07 19.35 7.35
CA THR A 234 -5.64 19.61 7.12
C THR A 234 -5.45 20.37 5.83
N GLN A 235 -4.43 21.22 5.78
CA GLN A 235 -4.06 21.95 4.57
C GLN A 235 -2.90 21.26 3.86
N ILE A 236 -2.86 21.36 2.54
CA ILE A 236 -1.76 20.86 1.70
C ILE A 236 -1.25 21.96 0.77
N TYR A 237 0.05 21.96 0.49
CA TYR A 237 0.60 22.85 -0.54
C TYR A 237 0.05 22.51 -1.92
N ARG A 238 -0.18 23.55 -2.72
CA ARG A 238 -0.62 23.42 -4.10
C ARG A 238 0.56 23.07 -5.00
N SER A 239 0.38 22.11 -5.90
CA SER A 239 1.44 21.75 -6.87
C SER A 239 1.77 22.88 -7.83
N ARG A 240 0.76 23.67 -8.21
CA ARG A 240 0.92 24.85 -9.06
C ARG A 240 -0.13 25.91 -8.71
N GLU A 241 0.29 27.15 -8.54
CA GLU A 241 -0.62 28.28 -8.39
C GLU A 241 -1.16 28.78 -9.74
N VAL A 242 -2.32 29.44 -9.69
CA VAL A 242 -2.94 30.01 -10.89
C VAL A 242 -2.03 31.11 -11.43
N GLY A 243 -1.60 30.99 -12.71
CA GLY A 243 -0.68 31.95 -13.35
C GLY A 243 0.81 31.63 -13.19
N GLN A 244 1.19 30.58 -12.45
CA GLN A 244 2.58 30.19 -12.27
C GLN A 244 3.19 29.55 -13.53
N SER A 245 4.45 29.89 -13.85
CA SER A 245 5.19 29.28 -14.97
C SER A 245 5.40 27.78 -14.77
N TYR A 246 5.41 27.02 -15.87
CA TYR A 246 5.60 25.56 -15.84
C TYR A 246 6.92 25.14 -15.20
N VAL A 247 7.99 25.92 -15.37
CA VAL A 247 9.32 25.60 -14.81
C VAL A 247 9.30 25.75 -13.29
N THR A 248 8.83 26.89 -12.77
CA THR A 248 8.71 27.11 -11.33
C THR A 248 7.74 26.14 -10.66
N SER A 249 6.75 25.64 -11.42
CA SER A 249 5.76 24.68 -10.90
C SER A 249 6.35 23.33 -10.55
N VAL A 250 7.49 22.95 -11.13
CA VAL A 250 8.17 21.69 -10.80
C VAL A 250 8.63 21.71 -9.34
N TRP A 251 9.22 22.81 -8.89
CA TRP A 251 9.70 22.96 -7.52
C TRP A 251 8.56 22.93 -6.50
N THR A 252 7.48 23.67 -6.76
CA THR A 252 6.29 23.66 -5.89
C THR A 252 5.60 22.29 -5.88
N THR A 253 5.63 21.56 -7.00
CA THR A 253 5.12 20.18 -7.06
C THR A 253 5.97 19.24 -6.19
N ILE A 254 7.29 19.36 -6.21
CA ILE A 254 8.17 18.53 -5.36
C ILE A 254 7.89 18.81 -3.88
N LEU A 255 7.84 20.08 -3.47
CA LEU A 255 7.51 20.47 -2.10
C LEU A 255 6.12 19.94 -1.67
N ALA A 256 5.11 20.10 -2.54
CA ALA A 256 3.79 19.54 -2.30
C ALA A 256 3.80 18.01 -2.18
N THR A 257 4.66 17.33 -2.95
CA THR A 257 4.82 15.87 -2.89
C THR A 257 5.48 15.42 -1.59
N VAL A 258 6.52 16.11 -1.10
CA VAL A 258 7.13 15.78 0.20
C VAL A 258 6.12 15.97 1.33
N HIS A 259 5.39 17.08 1.32
CA HIS A 259 4.34 17.32 2.32
C HIS A 259 3.21 16.29 2.24
N ALA A 260 2.76 15.95 1.02
CA ALA A 260 1.79 14.89 0.79
C ALA A 260 2.28 13.52 1.30
N LEU A 261 3.58 13.23 1.16
CA LEU A 261 4.18 11.97 1.60
C LEU A 261 4.13 11.84 3.12
N TRP A 262 4.55 12.90 3.83
CA TRP A 262 4.44 12.95 5.28
C TRP A 262 3.00 12.75 5.75
N LEU A 263 2.04 13.42 5.09
CA LEU A 263 0.63 13.33 5.42
C LEU A 263 0.06 11.92 5.20
N MET A 264 0.41 11.30 4.07
CA MET A 264 0.01 9.93 3.75
C MET A 264 0.54 8.92 4.77
N ILE A 265 1.79 9.06 5.21
CA ILE A 265 2.42 8.17 6.22
C ILE A 265 1.76 8.32 7.59
N ARG A 266 1.38 9.56 7.95
CA ARG A 266 0.73 9.88 9.23
C ARG A 266 -0.73 9.43 9.28
N ILE A 267 -1.53 9.80 8.28
CA ILE A 267 -2.98 9.55 8.26
C ILE A 267 -3.30 8.09 7.94
N ARG A 268 -2.51 7.45 7.06
CA ARG A 268 -2.71 6.06 6.65
C ARG A 268 -4.08 5.78 6.02
N PRO A 269 -4.51 6.57 5.02
CA PRO A 269 -5.87 6.48 4.51
C PRO A 269 -6.13 5.18 3.75
N GLN A 270 -7.29 4.58 3.99
CA GLN A 270 -7.74 3.38 3.30
C GLN A 270 -8.45 3.71 1.99
N VAL A 271 -9.18 4.82 1.98
CA VAL A 271 -9.92 5.33 0.82
C VAL A 271 -9.46 6.75 0.55
N ILE A 272 -9.17 7.07 -0.70
CA ILE A 272 -8.84 8.42 -1.16
C ILE A 272 -9.90 8.83 -2.19
N LEU A 273 -10.68 9.86 -1.88
CA LEU A 273 -11.69 10.47 -2.74
C LEU A 273 -11.13 11.77 -3.33
N CYS A 274 -11.15 11.88 -4.66
CA CYS A 274 -10.60 13.02 -5.37
C CYS A 274 -11.50 13.42 -6.55
N ASN A 275 -11.70 14.73 -6.75
CA ASN A 275 -12.51 15.27 -7.84
C ASN A 275 -11.76 16.32 -8.69
N GLY A 276 -10.72 15.88 -9.38
CA GLY A 276 -10.04 16.69 -10.41
C GLY A 276 -9.09 17.84 -10.02
N PRO A 277 -8.93 18.32 -8.75
CA PRO A 277 -8.03 19.45 -8.53
C PRO A 277 -6.57 19.01 -8.71
N GLY A 278 -5.70 19.90 -9.17
CA GLY A 278 -4.27 19.59 -9.32
C GLY A 278 -3.59 19.13 -8.02
N THR A 279 -4.16 19.49 -6.86
CA THR A 279 -3.72 19.06 -5.52
C THR A 279 -3.87 17.56 -5.27
N CYS A 280 -4.71 16.85 -6.02
CA CYS A 280 -4.89 15.40 -5.83
C CYS A 280 -3.75 14.58 -6.45
N ILE A 281 -3.01 15.14 -7.43
CA ILE A 281 -2.00 14.39 -8.18
C ILE A 281 -0.86 13.88 -7.28
N PRO A 282 -0.23 14.70 -6.42
CA PRO A 282 0.83 14.21 -5.53
C PRO A 282 0.35 13.07 -4.63
N LEU A 283 -0.84 13.22 -4.03
CA LEU A 283 -1.43 12.20 -3.15
C LEU A 283 -1.67 10.88 -3.91
N CYS A 284 -2.20 10.95 -5.13
CA CYS A 284 -2.45 9.77 -5.96
C CYS A 284 -1.14 9.08 -6.39
N VAL A 285 -0.12 9.87 -6.75
CA VAL A 285 1.21 9.34 -7.13
C VAL A 285 1.85 8.63 -5.95
N ILE A 286 1.82 9.21 -4.76
CA ILE A 286 2.38 8.59 -3.55
C ILE A 286 1.64 7.31 -3.19
N ALA A 287 0.31 7.32 -3.23
CA ALA A 287 -0.49 6.13 -2.99
C ALA A 287 -0.17 5.02 -4.01
N PHE A 288 0.08 5.36 -5.28
CA PHE A 288 0.56 4.41 -6.29
C PHE A 288 1.98 3.89 -5.99
N LEU A 289 2.91 4.77 -5.62
CA LEU A 289 4.27 4.36 -5.23
C LEU A 289 4.26 3.37 -4.08
N PHE A 290 3.40 3.56 -3.08
CA PHE A 290 3.21 2.58 -2.00
C PHE A 290 2.75 1.23 -2.52
N LYS A 291 1.84 1.19 -3.51
CA LYS A 291 1.43 -0.08 -4.14
C LYS A 291 2.60 -0.76 -4.88
N VAL A 292 3.46 0.01 -5.54
CA VAL A 292 4.67 -0.51 -6.22
C VAL A 292 5.60 -1.19 -5.20
N VAL A 293 5.87 -0.52 -4.08
CA VAL A 293 6.69 -1.02 -2.95
C VAL A 293 6.01 -2.21 -2.22
N GLY A 294 4.72 -2.43 -2.42
CA GLY A 294 3.97 -3.57 -1.88
C GLY A 294 3.07 -3.25 -0.69
N ILE A 295 2.99 -1.98 -0.29
CA ILE A 295 2.09 -1.48 0.75
C ILE A 295 0.73 -1.18 0.11
N ARG A 296 -0.25 -2.08 0.30
CA ARG A 296 -1.62 -1.99 -0.27
C ARG A 296 -2.68 -1.62 0.75
N TRP A 297 -2.50 -0.46 1.36
CA TRP A 297 -3.45 0.10 2.31
C TRP A 297 -4.48 1.07 1.70
N SER A 298 -4.11 1.82 0.65
CA SER A 298 -4.94 2.88 0.08
C SER A 298 -5.57 2.49 -1.25
N SER A 299 -6.86 2.79 -1.40
CA SER A 299 -7.62 2.67 -2.63
C SER A 299 -8.04 4.04 -3.14
N ILE A 300 -7.76 4.33 -4.40
CA ILE A 300 -7.95 5.65 -5.02
C ILE A 300 -9.22 5.63 -5.86
N PHE A 301 -10.19 6.44 -5.46
CA PHE A 301 -11.45 6.67 -6.15
C PHE A 301 -11.43 8.08 -6.72
N TYR A 302 -11.40 8.16 -8.04
CA TYR A 302 -11.38 9.41 -8.75
C TYR A 302 -12.73 9.62 -9.45
N VAL A 303 -13.36 10.77 -9.20
CA VAL A 303 -14.58 11.20 -9.88
C VAL A 303 -14.23 12.38 -10.76
N GLU A 304 -14.59 12.31 -12.05
CA GLU A 304 -14.42 13.46 -12.94
C GLU A 304 -15.51 14.51 -12.69
N SER A 305 -15.12 15.79 -12.75
CA SER A 305 -16.00 16.94 -12.54
C SER A 305 -17.15 16.98 -13.55
N VAL A 306 -18.31 17.48 -13.11
CA VAL A 306 -19.54 17.61 -13.91
C VAL A 306 -19.31 18.53 -15.11
N ALA A 307 -18.50 19.58 -14.92
CA ALA A 307 -18.20 20.57 -15.96
C ALA A 307 -17.47 19.98 -17.18
N ARG A 308 -16.97 18.73 -17.09
CA ARG A 308 -16.24 18.06 -18.16
C ARG A 308 -17.15 17.12 -18.95
N VAL A 309 -17.79 17.65 -19.98
CA VAL A 309 -18.71 16.88 -20.86
C VAL A 309 -17.98 16.17 -22.01
N LYS A 310 -17.05 16.88 -22.70
CA LYS A 310 -16.45 16.41 -23.96
C LYS A 310 -15.04 15.80 -23.82
N LYS A 311 -14.26 16.27 -22.85
CA LYS A 311 -12.86 15.88 -22.62
C LYS A 311 -12.58 15.83 -21.13
N LEU A 312 -11.75 14.87 -20.70
CA LEU A 312 -11.26 14.78 -19.32
C LEU A 312 -10.44 16.02 -18.95
N SER A 313 -10.44 16.37 -17.67
CA SER A 313 -9.48 17.31 -17.10
C SER A 313 -8.04 16.81 -17.29
N LEU A 314 -7.05 17.71 -17.18
CA LEU A 314 -5.64 17.32 -17.24
C LEU A 314 -5.30 16.30 -16.14
N SER A 315 -5.81 16.53 -14.92
CA SER A 315 -5.67 15.62 -13.78
C SER A 315 -6.29 14.25 -14.08
N GLY A 316 -7.53 14.22 -14.58
CA GLY A 316 -8.23 12.99 -14.94
C GLY A 316 -7.55 12.24 -16.09
N LEU A 317 -7.07 12.95 -17.10
CA LEU A 317 -6.32 12.38 -18.23
C LEU A 317 -5.01 11.73 -17.74
N LEU A 318 -4.29 12.40 -16.84
CA LEU A 318 -3.05 11.88 -16.25
C LEU A 318 -3.32 10.62 -15.44
N LEU A 319 -4.28 10.65 -14.52
CA LEU A 319 -4.66 9.51 -13.69
C LEU A 319 -5.16 8.32 -14.53
N TYR A 320 -5.92 8.61 -15.59
CA TYR A 320 -6.44 7.60 -16.52
C TYR A 320 -5.31 6.94 -17.34
N ARG A 321 -4.40 7.75 -17.91
CA ARG A 321 -3.31 7.27 -18.77
C ARG A 321 -2.23 6.52 -17.97
N LEU A 322 -1.88 7.04 -16.80
CA LEU A 322 -0.90 6.42 -15.90
C LEU A 322 -1.47 5.28 -15.02
N ARG A 323 -2.78 5.01 -15.11
CA ARG A 323 -3.47 3.98 -14.33
C ARG A 323 -3.24 4.10 -12.81
N LEU A 324 -3.26 5.33 -12.33
CA LEU A 324 -3.02 5.62 -10.92
C LEU A 324 -4.27 5.35 -10.07
N ALA A 325 -5.45 5.68 -10.60
CA ALA A 325 -6.73 5.45 -9.91
C ALA A 325 -7.15 3.97 -10.00
N ASP A 326 -7.67 3.43 -8.88
CA ASP A 326 -8.23 2.06 -8.87
C ASP A 326 -9.65 2.05 -9.42
N GLN A 327 -10.42 3.11 -9.16
CA GLN A 327 -11.76 3.32 -9.68
C GLN A 327 -11.85 4.72 -10.26
N PHE A 328 -12.29 4.80 -11.52
CA PHE A 328 -12.40 6.04 -12.27
C PHE A 328 -13.84 6.23 -12.71
N PHE A 329 -14.51 7.27 -12.19
CA PHE A 329 -15.91 7.55 -12.46
C PHE A 329 -16.08 8.76 -13.37
N VAL A 330 -17.04 8.67 -14.28
CA VAL A 330 -17.44 9.74 -15.20
C VAL A 330 -18.94 9.99 -15.09
N GLN A 331 -19.34 11.24 -15.26
CA GLN A 331 -20.74 11.66 -15.11
C GLN A 331 -21.48 11.81 -16.45
N TRP A 332 -20.77 11.66 -17.56
CA TRP A 332 -21.33 11.79 -18.91
C TRP A 332 -21.11 10.51 -19.73
N PRO A 333 -22.16 9.99 -20.41
CA PRO A 333 -22.04 8.76 -21.20
C PRO A 333 -21.08 8.93 -22.39
N GLN A 334 -20.98 10.15 -22.96
CA GLN A 334 -20.04 10.44 -24.06
C GLN A 334 -18.59 10.24 -23.64
N LEU A 335 -18.24 10.54 -22.37
CA LEU A 335 -16.90 10.27 -21.84
C LEU A 335 -16.67 8.79 -21.64
N GLN A 336 -17.67 8.03 -21.18
CA GLN A 336 -17.54 6.58 -21.03
C GLN A 336 -17.27 5.90 -22.39
N ASN A 337 -18.00 6.32 -23.44
CA ASN A 337 -17.79 5.80 -24.80
C ASN A 337 -16.36 6.05 -25.31
N LYS A 338 -15.79 7.21 -24.97
CA LYS A 338 -14.41 7.57 -25.34
C LYS A 338 -13.35 6.89 -24.46
N TYR A 339 -13.70 6.58 -23.21
CA TYR A 339 -12.81 6.04 -22.20
C TYR A 339 -13.44 4.79 -21.56
N PRO A 340 -13.37 3.60 -22.19
CA PRO A 340 -14.15 2.42 -21.81
C PRO A 340 -13.81 1.86 -20.41
N ARG A 341 -12.66 2.23 -19.86
CA ARG A 341 -12.24 1.88 -18.48
C ARG A 341 -12.89 2.75 -17.40
N ALA A 342 -13.59 3.82 -17.78
CA ALA A 342 -14.29 4.68 -16.84
C ALA A 342 -15.69 4.10 -16.54
N HIS A 343 -16.12 4.22 -15.30
CA HIS A 343 -17.45 3.82 -14.85
C HIS A 343 -18.40 5.02 -14.91
N TYR A 344 -19.44 4.92 -15.72
CA TYR A 344 -20.50 5.93 -15.73
C TYR A 344 -21.37 5.80 -14.49
N VAL A 345 -21.59 6.92 -13.80
CA VAL A 345 -22.35 6.99 -12.54
C VAL A 345 -23.54 7.95 -12.60
N GLY A 346 -23.78 8.59 -13.75
CA GLY A 346 -24.79 9.64 -13.89
C GLY A 346 -24.36 10.97 -13.28
N CYS A 347 -25.28 11.95 -13.31
CA CYS A 347 -25.09 13.24 -12.65
C CYS A 347 -25.29 13.06 -11.15
N LEU A 348 -24.23 13.28 -10.38
CA LEU A 348 -24.21 13.13 -8.91
C LEU A 348 -24.48 14.45 -8.19
N MET A 349 -25.01 15.44 -8.92
CA MET A 349 -25.28 16.79 -8.45
C MET A 349 -26.77 17.09 -8.39
#